data_AF-A0A815BBF7-F1
#
_entry.id   AF-A0A815BBF7-F1
#
_cell.length_a   1.000
_cell.length_b   1.000
_cell.length_c   1.000
_cell.angle_alpha   90.00
_cell.angle_beta   90.00
_cell.angle_gamma   90.00
#
_symmetry.space_group_name_H-M   'P 1'
#
loop_
_entity.id
_entity.type
_entity.pdbx_description
1 polymer ?
#
loop_
_entity_poly.entity_id
_entity_poly.type
_entity_poly.pdbx_seq_one_letter_code
_entity_poly.pdbx_strand_id
1 'polypeptide(L)'
;MIIDDYRYEREYFHGQRCGEGRCFYRKTACREFTGRWADNRWSVGIVTWVAGDTCCGTWSGSGTQGTFEMENGTRYESQWIEDGIVHGRGIEISADGSCYNGMYKYGWKHDHGVIAYPDGSQFEGEWIFGCLYDKNVNLTELIDMVRGCNKQIDDAVSFSKKLQSIKNLKIVIEKHINKLDRQQLSTGIETILKCASAEIVNLFINDYIRNATYRWNLLILAAKHDHYEIVKLLLKKFNVNVEMEGVMQYDGKTVIGTTALWCAAASNHLNIVRLLVQYGANVNHHTRTHSTPLRAACFDGSIEIVKFLCDNGADVNSSNLGDGSNLMLASYKGHLNVVDYLLQTGANPNLKGNYDATALHYACERGHLETVKLLLSKGAISTKNKDGLTPLMNAAIQPHPAIVEYLTKEHYSEVEECIEAYELLASTYCNDGTDNSEKTYEYLTKAMHMRYADPSAPILKSVCLLPIEAYGHHMECQTVEDTVKIRHNVDALRMETLIIRERILGEMSGTLHYSIRYRGAAYAVEKRYEQALLLWLRACSPSQTRSEFHLRATDKNTDRGQLRLTFDRNFIDEIAMND
;
A
#
# COMPACT_ATOMS: atom_id res chain seq x y z
N MET A 1 -33.16 36.69 -1.04
CA MET A 1 -32.23 36.77 0.12
C MET A 1 -30.88 36.19 -0.30
N ILE A 2 -29.75 36.65 0.26
CA ILE A 2 -28.42 36.05 0.03
C ILE A 2 -27.96 35.40 1.34
N ILE A 3 -27.69 34.09 1.32
CA ILE A 3 -27.23 33.29 2.47
C ILE A 3 -26.19 32.29 1.92
N ASP A 4 -25.05 32.13 2.60
CA ASP A 4 -24.02 31.12 2.29
C ASP A 4 -23.65 30.97 0.80
N ASP A 5 -23.36 32.09 0.11
CA ASP A 5 -23.02 32.17 -1.32
C ASP A 5 -24.16 31.93 -2.34
N TYR A 6 -25.42 31.80 -1.91
CA TYR A 6 -26.59 31.59 -2.79
C TYR A 6 -27.50 32.82 -2.89
N ARG A 7 -28.11 33.07 -4.07
CA ARG A 7 -29.16 34.10 -4.25
C ARG A 7 -30.52 33.44 -4.49
N TYR A 8 -31.48 33.71 -3.62
CA TYR A 8 -32.85 33.18 -3.70
C TYR A 8 -33.89 34.26 -4.03
N GLU A 9 -34.87 33.94 -4.88
CA GLU A 9 -36.00 34.80 -5.28
C GLU A 9 -37.38 34.15 -4.97
N ARG A 10 -38.24 34.91 -4.25
CA ARG A 10 -39.65 34.65 -3.80
C ARG A 10 -39.91 33.69 -2.60
N GLU A 11 -41.19 33.49 -2.27
CA GLU A 11 -41.92 33.54 -0.97
C GLU A 11 -41.33 32.80 0.26
N TYR A 12 -41.37 33.49 1.41
CA TYR A 12 -41.04 32.97 2.75
C TYR A 12 -42.31 33.01 3.62
N PHE A 13 -42.76 31.86 4.13
CA PHE A 13 -43.83 31.81 5.12
C PHE A 13 -43.23 31.46 6.50
N HIS A 14 -43.37 32.37 7.48
CA HIS A 14 -42.98 32.18 8.88
C HIS A 14 -41.60 31.55 9.17
N GLY A 15 -40.56 31.96 8.45
CA GLY A 15 -39.19 31.53 8.74
C GLY A 15 -38.86 30.07 8.37
N GLN A 16 -39.76 29.37 7.69
CA GLN A 16 -39.52 28.04 7.11
C GLN A 16 -39.57 28.11 5.57
N ARG A 17 -38.71 27.33 4.90
CA ARG A 17 -38.53 27.32 3.43
C ARG A 17 -39.63 26.49 2.76
N CYS A 18 -40.79 27.08 2.47
CA CYS A 18 -41.93 26.39 1.83
C CYS A 18 -42.51 27.28 0.70
N GLY A 19 -42.48 26.82 -0.56
CA GLY A 19 -43.01 27.59 -1.72
C GLY A 19 -42.42 27.22 -3.10
N GLU A 20 -42.69 28.02 -4.13
CA GLU A 20 -42.02 27.98 -5.46
C GLU A 20 -40.99 29.12 -5.58
N GLY A 21 -39.80 28.84 -6.13
CA GLY A 21 -38.78 29.88 -6.27
C GLY A 21 -37.58 29.52 -7.15
N ARG A 22 -36.65 30.48 -7.28
CA ARG A 22 -35.40 30.34 -8.03
C ARG A 22 -34.18 30.52 -7.13
N CYS A 23 -33.13 29.73 -7.37
CA CYS A 23 -31.84 29.79 -6.67
C CYS A 23 -30.69 29.89 -7.67
N PHE A 24 -29.75 30.81 -7.45
CA PHE A 24 -28.52 30.96 -8.24
C PHE A 24 -27.29 30.59 -7.41
N TYR A 25 -26.38 29.83 -8.03
CA TYR A 25 -25.16 29.29 -7.42
C TYR A 25 -23.94 30.11 -7.89
N ARG A 26 -23.05 30.51 -6.96
CA ARG A 26 -21.86 31.32 -7.30
C ARG A 26 -20.52 30.56 -7.38
N LYS A 27 -20.43 29.34 -6.84
CA LYS A 27 -19.16 28.59 -6.71
C LYS A 27 -19.21 27.11 -7.13
N THR A 28 -20.34 26.62 -7.62
CA THR A 28 -20.48 25.24 -8.12
C THR A 28 -20.69 25.25 -9.63
N ALA A 29 -20.55 24.09 -10.29
CA ALA A 29 -20.84 23.96 -11.71
C ALA A 29 -22.34 24.18 -12.05
N CYS A 30 -23.21 24.20 -11.04
CA CYS A 30 -24.63 24.50 -11.17
C CYS A 30 -24.83 26.01 -11.34
N ARG A 31 -25.78 26.44 -12.19
CA ARG A 31 -26.01 27.86 -12.51
C ARG A 31 -27.33 28.37 -11.93
N GLU A 32 -28.40 27.61 -12.10
CA GLU A 32 -29.75 27.98 -11.65
C GLU A 32 -30.55 26.74 -11.25
N PHE A 33 -31.38 26.86 -10.21
CA PHE A 33 -32.46 25.91 -9.92
C PHE A 33 -33.80 26.66 -9.88
N THR A 34 -34.83 26.08 -10.51
CA THR A 34 -36.21 26.57 -10.47
C THR A 34 -37.15 25.45 -10.02
N GLY A 35 -37.87 25.63 -8.91
CA GLY A 35 -38.74 24.54 -8.40
C GLY A 35 -39.48 24.83 -7.09
N ARG A 36 -40.12 23.79 -6.55
CA ARG A 36 -40.80 23.77 -5.25
C ARG A 36 -39.88 23.34 -4.11
N TRP A 37 -40.13 23.89 -2.92
CA TRP A 37 -39.40 23.62 -1.67
C TRP A 37 -40.32 22.98 -0.63
N ALA A 38 -39.85 21.94 0.08
CA ALA A 38 -40.54 21.37 1.25
C ALA A 38 -39.50 20.97 2.32
N ASP A 39 -39.63 21.50 3.55
CA ASP A 39 -38.87 21.10 4.74
C ASP A 39 -37.34 21.06 4.57
N ASN A 40 -36.74 22.15 4.08
CA ASN A 40 -35.28 22.26 3.83
C ASN A 40 -34.73 21.16 2.89
N ARG A 41 -35.59 20.45 2.16
CA ARG A 41 -35.24 19.49 1.12
C ARG A 41 -35.88 19.92 -0.20
N TRP A 42 -35.14 19.71 -1.29
CA TRP A 42 -35.64 19.92 -2.64
C TRP A 42 -36.81 18.96 -2.89
N SER A 43 -37.88 19.38 -3.60
CA SER A 43 -39.01 18.49 -3.91
C SER A 43 -39.15 18.24 -5.41
N VAL A 44 -39.41 19.25 -6.24
CA VAL A 44 -39.51 19.10 -7.71
C VAL A 44 -38.98 20.36 -8.40
N GLY A 45 -38.13 20.21 -9.42
CA GLY A 45 -37.64 21.36 -10.17
C GLY A 45 -36.64 21.06 -11.28
N ILE A 46 -36.21 22.13 -11.96
CA ILE A 46 -35.24 22.14 -13.05
C ILE A 46 -33.92 22.72 -12.55
N VAL A 47 -32.83 22.00 -12.73
CA VAL A 47 -31.46 22.49 -12.55
C VAL A 47 -30.85 22.80 -13.91
N THR A 48 -30.19 23.95 -14.04
CA THR A 48 -29.39 24.33 -15.21
C THR A 48 -27.94 24.50 -14.78
N TRP A 49 -27.01 23.88 -15.51
CA TRP A 49 -25.57 23.94 -15.24
C TRP A 49 -24.87 25.03 -16.06
N VAL A 50 -23.63 25.37 -15.72
CA VAL A 50 -22.85 26.43 -16.39
C VAL A 50 -22.65 26.14 -17.89
N ALA A 51 -22.58 24.86 -18.27
CA ALA A 51 -22.47 24.39 -19.66
C ALA A 51 -23.78 24.46 -20.46
N GLY A 52 -24.91 24.87 -19.86
CA GLY A 52 -26.21 24.92 -20.53
C GLY A 52 -27.06 23.65 -20.38
N ASP A 53 -26.48 22.55 -19.88
CA ASP A 53 -27.18 21.29 -19.60
C ASP A 53 -28.31 21.48 -18.58
N THR A 54 -29.42 20.76 -18.75
CA THR A 54 -30.60 20.85 -17.87
C THR A 54 -31.01 19.51 -17.29
N CYS A 55 -31.44 19.50 -16.03
CA CYS A 55 -31.97 18.32 -15.34
C CYS A 55 -33.35 18.64 -14.76
N CYS A 56 -34.37 17.89 -15.15
CA CYS A 56 -35.73 18.00 -14.64
C CYS A 56 -36.05 16.78 -13.77
N GLY A 57 -36.48 16.95 -12.52
CA GLY A 57 -36.81 15.79 -11.71
C GLY A 57 -37.37 16.08 -10.32
N THR A 58 -37.68 14.98 -9.62
CA THR A 58 -38.04 14.97 -8.19
C THR A 58 -36.76 14.77 -7.40
N TRP A 59 -36.52 15.64 -6.41
CA TRP A 59 -35.29 15.65 -5.63
C TRP A 59 -35.55 15.06 -4.25
N SER A 60 -34.71 14.16 -3.76
CA SER A 60 -34.75 13.75 -2.35
C SER A 60 -33.34 13.41 -1.85
N GLY A 61 -32.84 14.20 -0.89
CA GLY A 61 -31.62 13.92 -0.11
C GLY A 61 -30.30 13.74 -0.88
N SER A 62 -30.12 12.61 -1.56
CA SER A 62 -28.87 12.16 -2.19
C SER A 62 -29.02 11.77 -3.67
N GLY A 63 -30.05 12.28 -4.36
CA GLY A 63 -30.13 12.26 -5.83
C GLY A 63 -31.54 12.48 -6.38
N THR A 64 -31.66 12.37 -7.70
CA THR A 64 -32.90 12.65 -8.44
C THR A 64 -33.38 11.47 -9.25
N GLN A 65 -34.71 11.31 -9.29
CA GLN A 65 -35.37 10.59 -10.38
C GLN A 65 -35.81 11.63 -11.40
N GLY A 66 -35.33 11.53 -12.64
CA GLY A 66 -35.56 12.60 -13.61
C GLY A 66 -34.93 12.39 -14.97
N THR A 67 -35.13 13.42 -15.80
CA THR A 67 -34.61 13.53 -17.15
C THR A 67 -33.46 14.53 -17.17
N PHE A 68 -32.31 14.15 -17.74
CA PHE A 68 -31.15 15.01 -17.95
C PHE A 68 -30.93 15.21 -19.45
N GLU A 69 -30.81 16.45 -19.90
CA GLU A 69 -30.63 16.80 -21.30
C GLU A 69 -29.36 17.64 -21.45
N MET A 70 -28.44 17.15 -22.29
CA MET A 70 -27.18 17.79 -22.59
C MET A 70 -27.32 18.81 -23.72
N GLU A 71 -26.45 19.82 -23.76
CA GLU A 71 -26.44 20.83 -24.83
C GLU A 71 -26.30 20.22 -26.24
N ASN A 72 -25.66 19.06 -26.36
CA ASN A 72 -25.51 18.33 -27.61
C ASN A 72 -26.80 17.62 -28.09
N GLY A 73 -27.91 17.71 -27.34
CA GLY A 73 -29.20 17.07 -27.64
C GLY A 73 -29.35 15.64 -27.12
N THR A 74 -28.37 15.13 -26.37
CA THR A 74 -28.46 13.80 -25.73
C THR A 74 -29.33 13.87 -24.49
N ARG A 75 -30.31 12.97 -24.40
CA ARG A 75 -31.28 12.91 -23.30
C ARG A 75 -31.15 11.60 -22.52
N TYR A 76 -31.04 11.70 -21.21
CA TYR A 76 -31.05 10.59 -20.27
C TYR A 76 -32.31 10.61 -19.44
N GLU A 77 -32.97 9.47 -19.28
CA GLU A 77 -34.07 9.26 -18.33
C GLU A 77 -33.61 8.20 -17.35
N SER A 78 -33.46 8.57 -16.07
CA SER A 78 -32.89 7.66 -15.09
C SER A 78 -33.67 7.66 -13.79
N GLN A 79 -33.63 6.50 -13.12
CA GLN A 79 -34.12 6.34 -11.76
C GLN A 79 -33.29 7.13 -10.76
N TRP A 80 -32.00 7.35 -11.04
CA TRP A 80 -31.09 8.06 -10.15
C TRP A 80 -30.04 8.89 -10.91
N ILE A 81 -29.91 10.18 -10.56
CA ILE A 81 -28.88 11.09 -11.05
C ILE A 81 -28.30 11.87 -9.85
N GLU A 82 -26.98 11.92 -9.74
CA GLU A 82 -26.23 12.63 -8.69
C GLU A 82 -25.16 13.50 -9.35
N ASP A 83 -25.12 14.81 -9.07
CA ASP A 83 -24.17 15.77 -9.65
C ASP A 83 -24.04 15.74 -11.19
N GLY A 84 -25.14 15.45 -11.91
CA GLY A 84 -25.15 15.33 -13.37
C GLY A 84 -24.63 13.98 -13.90
N ILE A 85 -24.37 13.03 -13.01
CA ILE A 85 -23.92 11.67 -13.34
C ILE A 85 -25.10 10.70 -13.21
N VAL A 86 -25.33 9.90 -14.25
CA VAL A 86 -26.43 8.94 -14.31
C VAL A 86 -26.08 7.62 -13.60
N HIS A 87 -26.98 7.12 -12.77
CA HIS A 87 -26.85 5.87 -12.02
C HIS A 87 -28.15 5.05 -12.03
N GLY A 88 -28.04 3.73 -11.85
CA GLY A 88 -29.21 2.84 -11.81
C GLY A 88 -29.77 2.54 -13.20
N ARG A 89 -31.04 2.17 -13.31
CA ARG A 89 -31.63 1.87 -14.62
C ARG A 89 -32.01 3.17 -15.32
N GLY A 90 -31.65 3.30 -16.60
CA GLY A 90 -31.98 4.47 -17.40
C GLY A 90 -31.98 4.24 -18.91
N ILE A 91 -32.57 5.19 -19.62
CA ILE A 91 -32.65 5.26 -21.07
C ILE A 91 -31.82 6.46 -21.53
N GLU A 92 -30.92 6.28 -22.49
CA GLU A 92 -30.21 7.35 -23.17
C GLU A 92 -30.66 7.41 -24.62
N ILE A 93 -31.06 8.58 -25.07
CA ILE A 93 -31.35 8.90 -26.47
C ILE A 93 -30.26 9.86 -26.92
N SER A 94 -29.36 9.37 -27.77
CA SER A 94 -28.27 10.15 -28.34
C SER A 94 -28.78 11.07 -29.45
N ALA A 95 -28.05 12.14 -29.72
CA ALA A 95 -28.39 13.12 -30.75
C ALA A 95 -28.49 12.52 -32.17
N ASP A 96 -27.81 11.39 -32.41
CA ASP A 96 -27.89 10.64 -33.68
C ASP A 96 -29.14 9.74 -33.79
N GLY A 97 -29.99 9.71 -32.76
CA GLY A 97 -31.20 8.89 -32.68
C GLY A 97 -30.97 7.48 -32.13
N SER A 98 -29.74 7.12 -31.75
CA SER A 98 -29.49 5.84 -31.07
C SER A 98 -30.05 5.86 -29.64
N CYS A 99 -30.64 4.75 -29.22
CA CYS A 99 -31.32 4.62 -27.94
C CYS A 99 -30.73 3.46 -27.13
N TYR A 100 -30.11 3.74 -26.00
CA TYR A 100 -29.70 2.71 -25.04
C TYR A 100 -30.68 2.62 -23.88
N ASN A 101 -31.11 1.42 -23.54
CA ASN A 101 -31.93 1.13 -22.37
C ASN A 101 -31.22 0.08 -21.52
N GLY A 102 -30.81 0.44 -20.31
CA GLY A 102 -30.08 -0.48 -19.46
C GLY A 102 -29.60 0.12 -18.15
N MET A 103 -28.67 -0.58 -17.52
CA MET A 103 -28.09 -0.13 -16.26
C MET A 103 -26.97 0.90 -16.52
N TYR A 104 -26.82 1.82 -15.57
CA TYR A 104 -25.83 2.87 -15.51
C TYR A 104 -25.11 2.83 -14.16
N LYS A 105 -23.79 3.03 -14.20
CA LYS A 105 -22.98 3.19 -12.99
C LYS A 105 -21.87 4.20 -13.25
N TYR A 106 -21.80 5.24 -12.43
CA TYR A 106 -20.83 6.34 -12.58
C TYR A 106 -20.91 7.05 -13.95
N GLY A 107 -22.12 7.18 -14.51
CA GLY A 107 -22.35 7.85 -15.79
C GLY A 107 -22.09 6.99 -17.03
N TRP A 108 -21.74 5.71 -16.86
CA TRP A 108 -21.47 4.79 -17.96
C TRP A 108 -22.51 3.68 -18.05
N LYS A 109 -22.84 3.26 -19.28
CA LYS A 109 -23.56 2.01 -19.56
C LYS A 109 -22.83 0.86 -18.86
N HIS A 110 -23.55 0.13 -18.04
CA HIS A 110 -22.98 -0.87 -17.15
C HIS A 110 -23.97 -2.03 -16.98
N ASP A 111 -23.49 -3.24 -16.69
CA ASP A 111 -24.31 -4.44 -16.55
C ASP A 111 -25.20 -4.66 -17.79
N HIS A 112 -26.32 -5.36 -17.68
CA HIS A 112 -27.14 -5.67 -18.83
C HIS A 112 -27.85 -4.43 -19.44
N GLY A 113 -27.82 -4.32 -20.78
CA GLY A 113 -28.50 -3.25 -21.52
C GLY A 113 -28.65 -3.53 -23.01
N VAL A 114 -29.59 -2.83 -23.64
CA VAL A 114 -29.91 -2.92 -25.07
C VAL A 114 -29.65 -1.58 -25.71
N ILE A 115 -28.88 -1.54 -26.81
CA ILE A 115 -28.76 -0.36 -27.67
C ILE A 115 -29.48 -0.61 -29.01
N ALA A 116 -30.33 0.31 -29.40
CA ALA A 116 -31.01 0.36 -30.69
C ALA A 116 -30.45 1.52 -31.51
N TYR A 117 -30.09 1.26 -32.76
CA TYR A 117 -29.59 2.27 -33.70
C TYR A 117 -30.71 2.72 -34.66
N PRO A 118 -30.58 3.91 -35.28
CA PRO A 118 -31.59 4.45 -36.20
C PRO A 118 -31.88 3.57 -37.42
N ASP A 119 -30.93 2.71 -37.82
CA ASP A 119 -31.08 1.76 -38.93
C ASP A 119 -31.94 0.53 -38.55
N GLY A 120 -32.45 0.48 -37.32
CA GLY A 120 -33.26 -0.62 -36.80
C GLY A 120 -32.45 -1.78 -36.22
N SER A 121 -31.12 -1.74 -36.30
CA SER A 121 -30.28 -2.72 -35.63
C SER A 121 -30.34 -2.56 -34.12
N GLN A 122 -30.38 -3.69 -33.40
CA GLN A 122 -30.42 -3.72 -31.95
C GLN A 122 -29.37 -4.68 -31.44
N PHE A 123 -28.68 -4.28 -30.37
CA PHE A 123 -27.67 -5.09 -29.71
C PHE A 123 -27.97 -5.16 -28.23
N GLU A 124 -28.21 -6.38 -27.76
CA GLU A 124 -28.43 -6.72 -26.36
C GLU A 124 -27.17 -7.37 -25.80
N GLY A 125 -26.73 -6.95 -24.63
CA GLY A 125 -25.61 -7.60 -23.97
C GLY A 125 -25.26 -6.99 -22.63
N GLU A 126 -24.19 -7.49 -22.03
CA GLU A 126 -23.59 -6.88 -20.86
C GLU A 126 -22.79 -5.65 -21.29
N TRP A 127 -22.72 -4.64 -20.44
CA TRP A 127 -22.01 -3.39 -20.68
C TRP A 127 -21.05 -3.16 -19.52
N ILE A 128 -19.85 -2.68 -19.81
CA ILE A 128 -18.88 -2.33 -18.77
C ILE A 128 -18.21 -1.03 -19.20
N PHE A 129 -18.31 0.00 -18.36
CA PHE A 129 -17.75 1.33 -18.61
C PHE A 129 -18.11 1.92 -20.00
N GLY A 130 -19.36 1.77 -20.44
CA GLY A 130 -19.84 2.38 -21.68
C GLY A 130 -19.65 1.53 -22.93
N CYS A 131 -19.08 0.32 -22.81
CA CYS A 131 -18.81 -0.55 -23.95
C CYS A 131 -19.63 -1.85 -23.85
N LEU A 132 -20.24 -2.26 -24.98
CA LEU A 132 -20.92 -3.54 -25.11
C LEU A 132 -19.91 -4.68 -24.98
N TYR A 133 -20.10 -5.49 -23.96
CA TYR A 133 -19.34 -6.69 -23.64
C TYR A 133 -20.01 -7.89 -24.31
N ASP A 134 -19.39 -8.36 -25.40
CA ASP A 134 -19.75 -9.64 -26.00
C ASP A 134 -18.83 -10.74 -25.45
N LYS A 135 -19.45 -11.74 -24.79
CA LYS A 135 -18.77 -12.88 -24.16
C LYS A 135 -18.05 -13.78 -25.17
N ASN A 136 -18.39 -13.68 -26.47
CA ASN A 136 -17.98 -14.60 -27.51
C ASN A 136 -16.85 -14.09 -28.42
N VAL A 137 -16.37 -12.85 -28.25
CA VAL A 137 -15.30 -12.32 -29.11
C VAL A 137 -14.02 -13.13 -28.92
N ASN A 138 -13.70 -13.95 -29.93
CA ASN A 138 -12.46 -14.71 -30.01
C ASN A 138 -11.38 -13.86 -30.73
N LEU A 139 -10.11 -14.09 -30.37
CA LEU A 139 -8.92 -13.49 -30.95
C LEU A 139 -8.94 -13.46 -32.49
N THR A 140 -9.47 -14.53 -33.10
CA THR A 140 -9.58 -14.68 -34.57
C THR A 140 -10.53 -13.67 -35.20
N GLU A 141 -11.73 -13.47 -34.62
CA GLU A 141 -12.71 -12.49 -35.11
C GLU A 141 -12.18 -11.06 -34.97
N LEU A 142 -11.42 -10.80 -33.90
CA LEU A 142 -10.79 -9.52 -33.66
C LEU A 142 -9.67 -9.23 -34.68
N ILE A 143 -8.86 -10.24 -35.02
CA ILE A 143 -7.83 -10.16 -36.07
C ILE A 143 -8.47 -9.84 -37.42
N ASP A 144 -9.57 -10.50 -37.77
CA ASP A 144 -10.25 -10.28 -39.05
C ASP A 144 -10.99 -8.93 -39.09
N MET A 145 -11.53 -8.46 -37.96
CA MET A 145 -12.09 -7.11 -37.81
C MET A 145 -11.01 -6.02 -37.98
N VAL A 146 -9.83 -6.19 -37.39
CA VAL A 146 -8.68 -5.27 -37.55
C VAL A 146 -8.17 -5.28 -38.99
N ARG A 147 -8.07 -6.46 -39.63
CA ARG A 147 -7.73 -6.58 -41.06
C ARG A 147 -8.76 -5.92 -41.98
N GLY A 148 -10.04 -6.00 -41.64
CA GLY A 148 -11.14 -5.35 -42.37
C GLY A 148 -11.09 -3.82 -42.27
N CYS A 149 -10.81 -3.28 -41.07
CA CYS A 149 -10.68 -1.84 -40.84
C CYS A 149 -9.54 -1.18 -41.62
N ASN A 150 -8.49 -1.92 -41.97
CA ASN A 150 -7.39 -1.44 -42.81
C ASN A 150 -7.77 -1.25 -44.29
N LYS A 151 -8.87 -1.84 -44.76
CA LYS A 151 -9.31 -1.76 -46.17
C LYS A 151 -10.27 -0.60 -46.45
N GLN A 152 -10.79 0.09 -45.44
CA GLN A 152 -11.75 1.18 -45.61
C GLN A 152 -11.26 2.46 -44.94
N ILE A 153 -10.89 3.43 -45.77
CA ILE A 153 -10.67 4.82 -45.40
C ILE A 153 -11.69 5.58 -46.26
N ASP A 154 -12.54 6.43 -45.65
CA ASP A 154 -13.09 7.67 -46.26
C ASP A 154 -14.23 8.35 -45.46
N ASP A 155 -14.76 7.82 -44.35
CA ASP A 155 -15.87 8.49 -43.61
C ASP A 155 -15.89 8.36 -42.07
N ALA A 156 -16.73 9.18 -41.42
CA ALA A 156 -16.92 9.24 -39.97
C ALA A 156 -17.49 7.95 -39.36
N VAL A 157 -18.23 7.17 -40.14
CA VAL A 157 -18.75 5.83 -39.78
C VAL A 157 -17.61 4.83 -39.70
N SER A 158 -16.65 4.89 -40.62
CA SER A 158 -15.40 4.12 -40.59
C SER A 158 -14.54 4.49 -39.37
N PHE A 159 -14.48 5.77 -38.99
CA PHE A 159 -13.81 6.21 -37.76
C PHE A 159 -14.48 5.65 -36.49
N SER A 160 -15.81 5.67 -36.42
CA SER A 160 -16.58 5.09 -35.31
C SER A 160 -16.39 3.56 -35.20
N LYS A 161 -16.43 2.84 -36.32
CA LYS A 161 -16.14 1.39 -36.38
C LYS A 161 -14.69 1.07 -36.00
N LYS A 162 -13.72 1.90 -36.41
CA LYS A 162 -12.32 1.81 -35.98
C LYS A 162 -12.19 2.04 -34.47
N LEU A 163 -12.82 3.08 -33.93
CA LEU A 163 -12.81 3.37 -32.49
C LEU A 163 -13.46 2.25 -31.67
N GLN A 164 -14.55 1.66 -32.15
CA GLN A 164 -15.19 0.51 -31.52
C GLN A 164 -14.31 -0.75 -31.57
N SER A 165 -13.63 -0.99 -32.70
CA SER A 165 -12.65 -2.07 -32.84
C SER A 165 -11.47 -1.91 -31.87
N ILE A 166 -11.00 -0.66 -31.68
CA ILE A 166 -9.95 -0.30 -30.71
C ILE A 166 -10.43 -0.51 -29.27
N LYS A 167 -11.67 -0.12 -28.95
CA LYS A 167 -12.28 -0.34 -27.62
C LYS A 167 -12.46 -1.83 -27.31
N ASN A 168 -12.86 -2.64 -28.30
CA ASN A 168 -12.97 -4.09 -28.17
C ASN A 168 -11.58 -4.74 -27.97
N LEU A 169 -10.56 -4.25 -28.67
CA LEU A 169 -9.16 -4.66 -28.49
C LEU A 169 -8.69 -4.45 -27.06
N LYS A 170 -9.03 -3.30 -26.48
CA LYS A 170 -8.77 -2.96 -25.08
C LYS A 170 -9.34 -4.01 -24.14
N ILE A 171 -10.64 -4.27 -24.24
CA ILE A 171 -11.38 -5.20 -23.36
C ILE A 171 -10.81 -6.61 -23.45
N VAL A 172 -10.44 -7.06 -24.66
CA VAL A 172 -9.80 -8.37 -24.83
C VAL A 172 -8.45 -8.41 -24.12
N ILE A 173 -7.57 -7.44 -24.36
CA ILE A 173 -6.28 -7.35 -23.66
C ILE A 173 -6.48 -7.32 -22.14
N GLU A 174 -7.42 -6.51 -21.62
CA GLU A 174 -7.74 -6.40 -20.18
C GLU A 174 -8.17 -7.73 -19.55
N LYS A 175 -9.01 -8.52 -20.24
CA LYS A 175 -9.51 -9.82 -19.78
C LYS A 175 -8.47 -10.93 -19.87
N HIS A 176 -7.57 -10.84 -20.85
CA HIS A 176 -6.70 -11.93 -21.29
C HIS A 176 -5.27 -11.79 -20.72
N ILE A 177 -4.79 -10.57 -20.46
CA ILE A 177 -3.42 -10.30 -19.94
C ILE A 177 -3.20 -10.85 -18.53
N ASN A 178 -4.26 -10.94 -17.73
CA ASN A 178 -4.21 -11.47 -16.35
C ASN A 178 -4.54 -12.98 -16.26
N LYS A 179 -5.01 -13.61 -17.36
CA LYS A 179 -5.59 -14.98 -17.34
C LYS A 179 -4.93 -15.98 -18.28
N LEU A 180 -3.98 -15.58 -19.14
CA LEU A 180 -3.49 -16.45 -20.20
C LEU A 180 -2.02 -16.78 -20.12
N ASP A 181 -1.76 -18.01 -20.55
CA ASP A 181 -0.44 -18.59 -20.79
C ASP A 181 0.35 -17.80 -21.85
N ARG A 182 1.68 -17.74 -21.68
CA ARG A 182 2.66 -16.91 -22.42
C ARG A 182 2.52 -17.04 -23.94
N GLN A 183 2.08 -18.19 -24.44
CA GLN A 183 2.12 -18.55 -25.85
C GLN A 183 0.95 -17.97 -26.67
N GLN A 184 -0.27 -17.94 -26.11
CA GLN A 184 -1.48 -17.50 -26.83
C GLN A 184 -1.58 -15.97 -26.94
N LEU A 185 -1.10 -15.24 -25.91
CA LEU A 185 -1.09 -13.78 -25.90
C LEU A 185 -0.10 -13.20 -26.92
N SER A 186 1.06 -13.87 -27.10
CA SER A 186 2.09 -13.43 -28.05
C SER A 186 1.52 -13.39 -29.46
N THR A 187 0.98 -14.50 -29.97
CA THR A 187 0.56 -14.61 -31.37
C THR A 187 -0.60 -13.68 -31.73
N GLY A 188 -1.59 -13.51 -30.84
CA GLY A 188 -2.77 -12.68 -31.09
C GLY A 188 -2.51 -11.18 -31.07
N ILE A 189 -1.94 -10.69 -29.97
CA ILE A 189 -1.61 -9.27 -29.81
C ILE A 189 -0.51 -8.89 -30.81
N GLU A 190 0.47 -9.76 -31.06
CA GLU A 190 1.48 -9.55 -32.11
C GLU A 190 0.83 -9.47 -33.50
N THR A 191 -0.13 -10.34 -33.84
CA THR A 191 -0.82 -10.28 -35.13
C THR A 191 -1.62 -8.98 -35.26
N ILE A 192 -2.32 -8.57 -34.20
CA ILE A 192 -3.06 -7.31 -34.14
C ILE A 192 -2.13 -6.10 -34.31
N LEU A 193 -1.02 -6.04 -33.56
CA LEU A 193 -0.03 -4.95 -33.65
C LEU A 193 0.73 -4.94 -34.99
N LYS A 194 0.93 -6.13 -35.59
CA LYS A 194 1.47 -6.23 -36.96
C LYS A 194 0.48 -5.70 -37.99
N CYS A 195 -0.82 -5.99 -37.82
CA CYS A 195 -1.86 -5.62 -38.77
C CYS A 195 -2.37 -4.18 -38.61
N ALA A 196 -2.41 -3.57 -37.43
CA ALA A 196 -2.97 -2.22 -37.25
C ALA A 196 -2.07 -1.10 -37.83
N SER A 197 -2.68 -0.01 -38.34
CA SER A 197 -1.95 1.17 -38.81
C SER A 197 -1.25 1.89 -37.66
N ALA A 198 -0.09 2.51 -37.93
CA ALA A 198 0.71 3.18 -36.90
C ALA A 198 -0.08 4.30 -36.18
N GLU A 199 -0.95 5.00 -36.89
CA GLU A 199 -1.80 6.07 -36.33
C GLU A 199 -2.83 5.55 -35.32
N ILE A 200 -3.50 4.43 -35.61
CA ILE A 200 -4.49 3.81 -34.72
C ILE A 200 -3.84 3.34 -33.42
N VAL A 201 -2.67 2.72 -33.54
CA VAL A 201 -1.96 2.18 -32.39
C VAL A 201 -1.30 3.29 -31.57
N ASN A 202 -0.82 4.37 -32.20
CA ASN A 202 -0.33 5.55 -31.48
C ASN A 202 -1.43 6.27 -30.70
N LEU A 203 -2.65 6.37 -31.25
CA LEU A 203 -3.82 6.84 -30.50
C LEU A 203 -4.16 5.91 -29.33
N PHE A 204 -4.05 4.59 -29.50
CA PHE A 204 -4.35 3.63 -28.43
C PHE A 204 -3.30 3.57 -27.31
N ILE A 205 -2.01 3.67 -27.64
CA ILE A 205 -0.89 3.54 -26.69
C ILE A 205 -0.68 4.84 -25.90
N ASN A 206 -0.86 6.00 -26.54
CA ASN A 206 -0.56 7.29 -25.92
C ASN A 206 -1.79 7.97 -25.32
N ASP A 207 -3.02 7.49 -25.59
CA ASP A 207 -4.23 8.11 -25.04
C ASP A 207 -4.34 7.85 -23.54
N TYR A 208 -4.27 8.95 -22.81
CA TYR A 208 -4.30 9.02 -21.37
C TYR A 208 -5.75 8.87 -20.92
N ILE A 209 -6.29 7.65 -20.94
CA ILE A 209 -7.65 7.43 -20.46
C ILE A 209 -7.66 7.81 -18.98
N ARG A 210 -8.36 8.91 -18.68
CA ARG A 210 -8.50 9.60 -17.38
C ARG A 210 -9.23 8.72 -16.36
N ASN A 211 -8.72 7.54 -16.07
CA ASN A 211 -9.19 6.73 -14.96
C ASN A 211 -8.32 7.07 -13.75
N ALA A 212 -8.93 7.65 -12.72
CA ALA A 212 -8.23 8.09 -11.50
C ALA A 212 -7.57 6.93 -10.72
N THR A 213 -7.94 5.68 -11.02
CA THR A 213 -7.56 4.50 -10.23
C THR A 213 -6.50 3.60 -10.87
N TYR A 214 -6.40 3.55 -12.19
CA TYR A 214 -5.37 2.76 -12.89
C TYR A 214 -5.00 3.49 -14.20
N ARG A 215 -3.83 4.14 -14.25
CA ARG A 215 -3.30 4.70 -15.50
C ARG A 215 -2.75 3.52 -16.31
N TRP A 216 -3.45 3.14 -17.38
CA TRP A 216 -3.10 2.00 -18.24
C TRP A 216 -2.02 2.39 -19.25
N ASN A 217 -0.95 1.59 -19.33
CA ASN A 217 0.06 1.69 -20.37
C ASN A 217 0.43 0.27 -20.82
N LEU A 218 0.18 -0.04 -22.10
CA LEU A 218 0.42 -1.37 -22.69
C LEU A 218 1.89 -1.80 -22.59
N LEU A 219 2.83 -0.84 -22.72
CA LEU A 219 4.25 -1.11 -22.56
C LEU A 219 4.57 -1.56 -21.13
N ILE A 220 3.98 -0.91 -20.12
CA ILE A 220 4.17 -1.28 -18.71
C ILE A 220 3.64 -2.69 -18.43
N LEU A 221 2.44 -3.01 -18.92
CA LEU A 221 1.85 -4.33 -18.71
C LEU A 221 2.63 -5.43 -19.42
N ALA A 222 2.99 -5.21 -20.68
CA ALA A 222 3.83 -6.14 -21.43
C ALA A 222 5.19 -6.35 -20.75
N ALA A 223 5.77 -5.27 -20.20
CA ALA A 223 7.03 -5.33 -19.47
C ALA A 223 6.93 -6.06 -18.13
N LYS A 224 5.80 -5.91 -17.41
CA LYS A 224 5.54 -6.60 -16.14
C LYS A 224 5.32 -8.11 -16.30
N HIS A 225 4.75 -8.55 -17.42
CA HIS A 225 4.31 -9.94 -17.62
C HIS A 225 5.21 -10.75 -18.57
N ASP A 226 6.44 -10.30 -18.79
CA ASP A 226 7.45 -10.96 -19.63
C ASP A 226 7.06 -11.14 -21.11
N HIS A 227 6.32 -10.18 -21.68
CA HIS A 227 5.93 -10.22 -23.10
C HIS A 227 6.97 -9.53 -23.99
N TYR A 228 8.16 -10.12 -24.08
CA TYR A 228 9.31 -9.55 -24.79
C TYR A 228 9.02 -9.12 -26.24
N GLU A 229 8.40 -9.97 -27.06
CA GLU A 229 8.13 -9.63 -28.46
C GLU A 229 7.11 -8.48 -28.59
N ILE A 230 6.14 -8.39 -27.68
CA ILE A 230 5.21 -7.26 -27.63
C ILE A 230 5.98 -5.98 -27.29
N VAL A 231 6.80 -5.98 -26.23
CA VAL A 231 7.63 -4.83 -25.87
C VAL A 231 8.51 -4.39 -27.03
N LYS A 232 9.17 -5.33 -27.70
CA LYS A 232 10.03 -5.06 -28.87
C LYS A 232 9.27 -4.48 -30.05
N LEU A 233 8.09 -4.98 -30.35
CA LEU A 233 7.23 -4.44 -31.41
C LEU A 233 6.75 -3.03 -31.07
N LEU A 234 6.35 -2.81 -29.81
CA LEU A 234 5.93 -1.50 -29.31
C LEU A 234 7.04 -0.46 -29.49
N LEU A 235 8.25 -0.77 -29.01
CA LEU A 235 9.40 0.13 -29.06
C LEU A 235 9.92 0.37 -30.49
N LYS A 236 9.91 -0.65 -31.36
CA LYS A 236 10.46 -0.55 -32.72
C LYS A 236 9.54 0.13 -33.72
N LYS A 237 8.23 -0.15 -33.65
CA LYS A 237 7.27 0.20 -34.71
C LYS A 237 6.43 1.43 -34.35
N PHE A 238 6.31 1.78 -33.07
CA PHE A 238 5.42 2.84 -32.60
C PHE A 238 6.23 3.90 -31.84
N ASN A 239 5.78 5.16 -31.88
CA ASN A 239 6.44 6.26 -31.20
C ASN A 239 6.00 6.30 -29.73
N VAL A 240 6.38 5.26 -28.98
CA VAL A 240 6.00 5.08 -27.58
C VAL A 240 6.93 5.88 -26.68
N ASN A 241 6.36 6.66 -25.76
CA ASN A 241 7.15 7.27 -24.71
C ASN A 241 7.56 6.19 -23.68
N VAL A 242 8.84 5.78 -23.71
CA VAL A 242 9.39 4.74 -22.81
C VAL A 242 9.34 5.15 -21.33
N GLU A 243 9.31 6.45 -21.06
CA GLU A 243 9.26 7.05 -19.71
C GLU A 243 7.83 7.28 -19.22
N MET A 244 6.83 6.81 -19.97
CA MET A 244 5.43 7.00 -19.59
C MET A 244 5.12 6.26 -18.28
N GLU A 245 4.59 7.02 -17.32
CA GLU A 245 4.28 6.54 -15.97
C GLU A 245 2.90 5.89 -15.85
N GLY A 246 2.83 4.84 -15.05
CA GLY A 246 1.60 4.12 -14.70
C GLY A 246 1.34 4.04 -13.20
N VAL A 247 0.29 3.29 -12.88
CA VAL A 247 -0.06 2.87 -11.51
C VAL A 247 -0.01 1.35 -11.49
N MET A 248 0.65 0.77 -10.48
CA MET A 248 0.82 -0.67 -10.36
C MET A 248 0.53 -1.15 -8.95
N GLN A 249 -0.06 -2.35 -8.82
CA GLN A 249 -0.05 -3.07 -7.55
C GLN A 249 1.20 -3.95 -7.46
N TYR A 250 1.97 -3.78 -6.40
CA TYR A 250 3.17 -4.56 -6.07
C TYR A 250 3.22 -4.82 -4.56
N ASP A 251 3.36 -6.09 -4.16
CA ASP A 251 3.37 -6.53 -2.75
C ASP A 251 2.16 -6.01 -1.94
N GLY A 252 0.96 -6.08 -2.53
CA GLY A 252 -0.29 -5.61 -1.92
C GLY A 252 -0.42 -4.09 -1.77
N LYS A 253 0.52 -3.30 -2.32
CA LYS A 253 0.52 -1.83 -2.27
C LYS A 253 0.39 -1.24 -3.67
N THR A 254 -0.33 -0.13 -3.75
CA THR A 254 -0.40 0.69 -4.98
C THR A 254 0.85 1.57 -5.06
N VAL A 255 1.65 1.36 -6.10
CA VAL A 255 2.82 2.16 -6.45
C VAL A 255 2.45 3.04 -7.64
N ILE A 256 2.66 4.34 -7.52
CA ILE A 256 2.31 5.31 -8.57
C ILE A 256 3.58 5.91 -9.16
N GLY A 257 3.59 6.18 -10.47
CA GLY A 257 4.75 6.71 -11.18
C GLY A 257 5.69 5.60 -11.67
N THR A 258 5.18 4.38 -11.86
CA THR A 258 6.00 3.26 -12.32
C THR A 258 6.20 3.33 -13.83
N THR A 259 7.43 3.21 -14.32
CA THR A 259 7.70 3.04 -15.76
C THR A 259 7.76 1.56 -16.14
N ALA A 260 7.83 1.28 -17.45
CA ALA A 260 8.00 -0.09 -17.95
C ALA A 260 9.31 -0.72 -17.43
N LEU A 261 10.38 0.08 -17.32
CA LEU A 261 11.66 -0.36 -16.79
C LEU A 261 11.55 -0.73 -15.31
N TRP A 262 10.88 0.10 -14.51
CA TRP A 262 10.64 -0.19 -13.09
C TRP A 262 9.86 -1.50 -12.92
N CYS A 263 8.80 -1.71 -13.70
CA CYS A 263 7.99 -2.92 -13.63
C CYS A 263 8.75 -4.18 -14.08
N ALA A 264 9.52 -4.12 -15.17
CA ALA A 264 10.35 -5.24 -15.62
C ALA A 264 11.42 -5.61 -14.58
N ALA A 265 12.02 -4.61 -13.92
CA ALA A 265 12.98 -4.83 -12.85
C ALA A 265 12.33 -5.45 -11.60
N ALA A 266 11.16 -4.94 -11.19
CA ALA A 266 10.40 -5.45 -10.05
C ALA A 266 9.88 -6.88 -10.24
N SER A 267 9.73 -7.33 -11.48
CA SER A 267 9.23 -8.66 -11.87
C SER A 267 10.31 -9.60 -12.39
N ASN A 268 11.59 -9.23 -12.27
CA ASN A 268 12.73 -10.05 -12.67
C ASN A 268 12.76 -10.45 -14.17
N HIS A 269 12.53 -9.50 -15.07
CA HIS A 269 12.51 -9.73 -16.53
C HIS A 269 13.72 -9.10 -17.23
N LEU A 270 14.90 -9.71 -17.06
CA LEU A 270 16.19 -9.16 -17.53
C LEU A 270 16.21 -8.83 -19.03
N ASN A 271 15.64 -9.68 -19.90
CA ASN A 271 15.65 -9.44 -21.34
C ASN A 271 14.85 -8.18 -21.72
N ILE A 272 13.74 -7.93 -21.02
CA ILE A 272 12.94 -6.71 -21.19
C ILE A 272 13.66 -5.50 -20.62
N VAL A 273 14.31 -5.62 -19.46
CA VAL A 273 15.15 -4.55 -18.88
C VAL A 273 16.23 -4.12 -19.88
N ARG A 274 16.98 -5.07 -20.45
CA ARG A 274 18.02 -4.81 -21.45
C ARG A 274 17.45 -4.09 -22.67
N LEU A 275 16.30 -4.55 -23.17
CA LEU A 275 15.63 -3.97 -24.32
C LEU A 275 15.16 -2.53 -24.05
N LEU A 276 14.55 -2.26 -22.90
CA LEU A 276 14.08 -0.93 -22.55
C LEU A 276 15.24 0.07 -22.43
N VAL A 277 16.33 -0.32 -21.77
CA VAL A 277 17.54 0.53 -21.66
C VAL A 277 18.18 0.77 -23.02
N GLN A 278 18.22 -0.24 -23.91
CA GLN A 278 18.70 -0.07 -25.29
C GLN A 278 17.89 0.97 -26.08
N TYR A 279 16.59 1.09 -25.79
CA TYR A 279 15.70 2.09 -26.39
C TYR A 279 15.64 3.41 -25.60
N GLY A 280 16.61 3.65 -24.71
CA GLY A 280 16.80 4.94 -24.05
C GLY A 280 16.01 5.13 -22.76
N ALA A 281 15.51 4.05 -22.14
CA ALA A 281 14.88 4.16 -20.83
C ALA A 281 15.86 4.68 -19.77
N ASN A 282 15.42 5.66 -18.98
CA ASN A 282 16.21 6.24 -17.89
C ASN A 282 16.29 5.26 -16.71
N VAL A 283 17.47 4.68 -16.51
CA VAL A 283 17.80 3.75 -15.42
C VAL A 283 17.55 4.32 -14.02
N ASN A 284 17.54 5.64 -13.88
CA ASN A 284 17.31 6.36 -12.62
C ASN A 284 15.92 7.00 -12.52
N HIS A 285 15.01 6.76 -13.46
CA HIS A 285 13.63 7.20 -13.31
C HIS A 285 13.05 6.61 -12.02
N HIS A 286 12.25 7.38 -11.28
CA HIS A 286 11.72 6.91 -10.00
C HIS A 286 10.21 7.12 -9.87
N THR A 287 9.59 6.26 -9.08
CA THR A 287 8.17 6.40 -8.72
C THR A 287 7.91 7.65 -7.88
N ARG A 288 6.64 7.93 -7.56
CA ARG A 288 6.27 9.01 -6.63
C ARG A 288 6.77 8.81 -5.21
N THR A 289 7.16 7.58 -4.86
CA THR A 289 7.81 7.28 -3.58
C THR A 289 9.33 7.29 -3.69
N HIS A 290 9.88 7.79 -4.81
CA HIS A 290 11.31 7.79 -5.13
C HIS A 290 11.91 6.37 -5.21
N SER A 291 11.12 5.39 -5.64
CA SER A 291 11.63 4.03 -5.89
C SER A 291 12.19 3.94 -7.32
N THR A 292 13.48 3.63 -7.46
CA THR A 292 14.16 3.41 -8.76
C THR A 292 14.00 1.96 -9.25
N PRO A 293 14.24 1.66 -10.55
CA PRO A 293 14.34 0.29 -11.05
C PRO A 293 15.38 -0.54 -10.27
N LEU A 294 16.52 0.07 -9.91
CA LEU A 294 17.56 -0.59 -9.11
C LEU A 294 17.01 -1.00 -7.73
N ARG A 295 16.26 -0.10 -7.07
CA ARG A 295 15.60 -0.42 -5.80
C ARG A 295 14.62 -1.58 -5.93
N ALA A 296 13.83 -1.60 -7.00
CA ALA A 296 12.88 -2.69 -7.25
C ALA A 296 13.59 -4.04 -7.44
N ALA A 297 14.68 -4.07 -8.22
CA ALA A 297 15.50 -5.27 -8.38
C ALA A 297 16.18 -5.70 -7.05
N CYS A 298 16.62 -4.75 -6.22
CA CYS A 298 17.16 -5.03 -4.89
C CYS A 298 16.13 -5.57 -3.91
N PHE A 299 14.84 -5.18 -4.05
CA PHE A 299 13.75 -5.73 -3.24
C PHE A 299 13.52 -7.22 -3.55
N ASP A 300 13.48 -7.56 -4.83
CA ASP A 300 13.22 -8.93 -5.30
C ASP A 300 14.45 -9.85 -5.17
N GLY A 301 15.66 -9.29 -5.21
CA GLY A 301 16.91 -10.07 -5.17
C GLY A 301 17.45 -10.43 -6.55
N SER A 302 16.98 -9.74 -7.59
CA SER A 302 17.31 -10.00 -9.00
C SER A 302 18.75 -9.57 -9.35
N ILE A 303 19.76 -10.32 -8.89
CA ILE A 303 21.18 -9.95 -9.00
C ILE A 303 21.64 -9.57 -10.41
N GLU A 304 21.18 -10.28 -11.45
CA GLU A 304 21.58 -9.99 -12.84
C GLU A 304 21.04 -8.63 -13.32
N ILE A 305 19.84 -8.26 -12.87
CA ILE A 305 19.24 -6.94 -13.17
C ILE A 305 19.94 -5.86 -12.36
N VAL A 306 20.25 -6.10 -11.08
CA VAL A 306 21.04 -5.18 -10.25
C VAL A 306 22.38 -4.87 -10.94
N LYS A 307 23.12 -5.90 -11.36
CA LYS A 307 24.38 -5.73 -12.09
C LYS A 307 24.21 -4.90 -13.35
N PHE A 308 23.26 -5.30 -14.20
CA PHE A 308 23.00 -4.60 -15.45
C PHE A 308 22.64 -3.12 -15.24
N LEU A 309 21.78 -2.80 -14.28
CA LEU A 309 21.38 -1.42 -14.00
C LEU A 309 22.56 -0.58 -13.48
N CYS A 310 23.36 -1.12 -12.55
CA CYS A 310 24.56 -0.44 -12.05
C CYS A 310 25.59 -0.20 -13.17
N ASP A 311 25.84 -1.20 -14.01
CA ASP A 311 26.75 -1.10 -15.16
C ASP A 311 26.27 -0.06 -16.19
N ASN A 312 24.98 0.28 -16.19
CA ASN A 312 24.38 1.31 -17.05
C ASN A 312 24.15 2.65 -16.32
N GLY A 313 24.79 2.88 -15.17
CA GLY A 313 24.78 4.18 -14.48
C GLY A 313 23.64 4.40 -13.50
N ALA A 314 23.01 3.33 -13.00
CA ALA A 314 22.08 3.46 -11.87
C ALA A 314 22.80 3.94 -10.61
N ASP A 315 22.21 4.91 -9.89
CA ASP A 315 22.77 5.41 -8.63
C ASP A 315 22.61 4.37 -7.51
N VAL A 316 23.73 3.73 -7.16
CA VAL A 316 23.83 2.70 -6.12
C VAL A 316 23.35 3.22 -4.76
N ASN A 317 23.59 4.50 -4.44
CA ASN A 317 23.28 5.10 -3.14
C ASN A 317 21.91 5.80 -3.11
N SER A 318 21.12 5.72 -4.18
CA SER A 318 19.77 6.30 -4.22
C SER A 318 18.90 5.77 -3.07
N SER A 319 18.05 6.64 -2.52
CA SER A 319 17.07 6.31 -1.49
C SER A 319 15.65 6.69 -1.94
N ASN A 320 14.66 6.09 -1.28
CA ASN A 320 13.25 6.41 -1.49
C ASN A 320 12.71 7.31 -0.35
N LEU A 321 11.49 7.85 -0.44
CA LEU A 321 10.87 8.68 0.62
C LEU A 321 10.64 7.94 1.96
N GLY A 322 10.87 6.63 1.99
CA GLY A 322 10.77 5.78 3.19
C GLY A 322 12.14 5.43 3.79
N ASP A 323 13.20 6.08 3.31
CA ASP A 323 14.57 6.16 3.85
C ASP A 323 15.32 4.84 4.09
N GLY A 324 15.32 3.96 3.10
CA GLY A 324 16.36 2.92 3.01
C GLY A 324 17.15 3.07 1.73
N SER A 325 18.49 3.04 1.77
CA SER A 325 19.29 2.86 0.55
C SER A 325 19.01 1.50 -0.10
N ASN A 326 19.47 1.30 -1.32
CA ASN A 326 19.41 -0.01 -1.98
C ASN A 326 20.10 -1.09 -1.13
N LEU A 327 21.24 -0.76 -0.51
CA LEU A 327 21.98 -1.65 0.38
C LEU A 327 21.18 -2.01 1.64
N MET A 328 20.52 -1.05 2.28
CA MET A 328 19.66 -1.31 3.44
C MET A 328 18.51 -2.25 3.08
N LEU A 329 17.86 -2.03 1.94
CA LEU A 329 16.74 -2.86 1.51
C LEU A 329 17.17 -4.30 1.20
N ALA A 330 18.27 -4.47 0.47
CA ALA A 330 18.85 -5.79 0.21
C ALA A 330 19.27 -6.50 1.51
N SER A 331 19.81 -5.75 2.46
CA SER A 331 20.22 -6.26 3.78
C SER A 331 19.02 -6.70 4.61
N TYR A 332 17.92 -5.93 4.61
CA TYR A 332 16.66 -6.29 5.26
C TYR A 332 16.05 -7.58 4.67
N LYS A 333 16.13 -7.74 3.34
CA LYS A 333 15.62 -8.92 2.64
C LYS A 333 16.53 -10.14 2.71
N GLY A 334 17.81 -9.96 3.05
CA GLY A 334 18.79 -11.05 3.17
C GLY A 334 19.42 -11.48 1.86
N HIS A 335 19.37 -10.63 0.83
CA HIS A 335 19.90 -10.93 -0.50
C HIS A 335 21.42 -10.76 -0.54
N LEU A 336 22.15 -11.73 0.03
CA LEU A 336 23.60 -11.67 0.26
C LEU A 336 24.41 -11.31 -1.01
N ASN A 337 24.08 -11.91 -2.14
CA ASN A 337 24.74 -11.65 -3.43
C ASN A 337 24.51 -10.22 -3.95
N VAL A 338 23.33 -9.65 -3.71
CA VAL A 338 23.02 -8.25 -4.03
C VAL A 338 23.77 -7.32 -3.10
N VAL A 339 23.80 -7.61 -1.79
CA VAL A 339 24.57 -6.84 -0.80
C VAL A 339 26.05 -6.80 -1.16
N ASP A 340 26.66 -7.95 -1.47
CA ASP A 340 28.07 -8.03 -1.86
C ASP A 340 28.37 -7.20 -3.11
N TYR A 341 27.54 -7.34 -4.14
CA TYR A 341 27.74 -6.56 -5.36
C TYR A 341 27.56 -5.06 -5.13
N LEU A 342 26.52 -4.62 -4.42
CA LEU A 342 26.32 -3.20 -4.12
C LEU A 342 27.52 -2.60 -3.37
N LEU A 343 28.09 -3.33 -2.40
CA LEU A 343 29.29 -2.90 -1.67
C LEU A 343 30.52 -2.81 -2.58
N GLN A 344 30.70 -3.76 -3.51
CA GLN A 344 31.77 -3.72 -4.52
C GLN A 344 31.63 -2.53 -5.48
N THR A 345 30.40 -2.11 -5.75
CA THR A 345 30.07 -0.99 -6.66
C THR A 345 29.93 0.35 -5.92
N GLY A 346 30.47 0.47 -4.70
CA GLY A 346 30.58 1.75 -3.99
C GLY A 346 29.37 2.16 -3.14
N ALA A 347 28.50 1.21 -2.77
CA ALA A 347 27.48 1.47 -1.74
C ALA A 347 28.14 1.81 -0.41
N ASN A 348 27.69 2.86 0.26
CA ASN A 348 28.19 3.22 1.59
C ASN A 348 27.53 2.33 2.68
N PRO A 349 28.27 1.44 3.37
CA PRO A 349 27.71 0.58 4.42
C PRO A 349 27.21 1.34 5.64
N ASN A 350 27.69 2.57 5.84
CA ASN A 350 27.41 3.44 6.99
C ASN A 350 26.42 4.56 6.65
N LEU A 351 25.77 4.51 5.48
CA LEU A 351 24.67 5.42 5.20
C LEU A 351 23.60 5.24 6.30
N LYS A 352 23.04 6.34 6.76
CA LYS A 352 21.94 6.36 7.73
C LYS A 352 20.63 6.62 7.00
N GLY A 353 19.66 5.75 7.23
CA GLY A 353 18.31 5.86 6.71
C GLY A 353 17.38 6.53 7.72
N ASN A 354 16.11 6.14 7.68
CA ASN A 354 15.14 6.57 8.67
C ASN A 354 15.56 6.11 10.06
N TYR A 355 15.24 6.93 11.06
CA TYR A 355 15.60 6.65 12.44
C TYR A 355 17.10 6.37 12.65
N ASP A 356 17.98 6.92 11.81
CA ASP A 356 19.43 6.69 11.85
C ASP A 356 19.84 5.20 11.71
N ALA A 357 18.94 4.33 11.23
CA ALA A 357 19.23 2.92 11.02
C ALA A 357 20.17 2.72 9.81
N THR A 358 21.05 1.73 9.91
CA THR A 358 22.03 1.38 8.86
C THR A 358 21.71 0.01 8.26
N ALA A 359 22.41 -0.37 7.19
CA ALA A 359 22.28 -1.72 6.62
C ALA A 359 22.55 -2.83 7.65
N LEU A 360 23.49 -2.59 8.57
CA LEU A 360 23.82 -3.51 9.65
C LEU A 360 22.66 -3.68 10.65
N HIS A 361 21.94 -2.60 10.98
CA HIS A 361 20.74 -2.68 11.81
C HIS A 361 19.67 -3.59 11.18
N TYR A 362 19.37 -3.40 9.90
CA TYR A 362 18.36 -4.18 9.20
C TYR A 362 18.77 -5.66 9.02
N ALA A 363 20.05 -5.94 8.75
CA ALA A 363 20.54 -7.33 8.69
C ALA A 363 20.42 -8.04 10.05
N CYS A 364 20.75 -7.32 11.14
CA CYS A 364 20.64 -7.84 12.51
C CYS A 364 19.18 -8.04 12.94
N GLU A 365 18.29 -7.09 12.67
CA GLU A 365 16.85 -7.17 12.96
C GLU A 365 16.20 -8.36 12.24
N ARG A 366 16.67 -8.71 11.04
CA ARG A 366 16.07 -9.73 10.17
C ARG A 366 16.76 -11.08 10.22
N GLY A 367 17.83 -11.23 11.01
CA GLY A 367 18.46 -12.53 11.26
C GLY A 367 19.43 -13.00 10.18
N HIS A 368 19.90 -12.10 9.31
CA HIS A 368 20.74 -12.46 8.17
C HIS A 368 22.23 -12.49 8.55
N LEU A 369 22.66 -13.53 9.28
CA LEU A 369 24.02 -13.64 9.83
C LEU A 369 25.14 -13.46 8.78
N GLU A 370 25.03 -14.09 7.61
CA GLU A 370 26.07 -13.97 6.57
C GLU A 370 26.13 -12.55 5.99
N THR A 371 24.99 -11.86 5.91
CA THR A 371 24.93 -10.44 5.54
C THR A 371 25.58 -9.57 6.60
N VAL A 372 25.37 -9.86 7.89
CA VAL A 372 26.03 -9.16 9.01
C VAL A 372 27.54 -9.30 8.93
N LYS A 373 28.05 -10.53 8.77
CA LYS A 373 29.49 -10.81 8.59
C LYS A 373 30.08 -10.03 7.42
N LEU A 374 29.40 -10.07 6.27
CA LEU A 374 29.82 -9.35 5.08
C LEU A 374 29.88 -7.83 5.30
N LEU A 375 28.83 -7.23 5.86
CA LEU A 375 28.78 -5.79 6.13
C LEU A 375 29.92 -5.35 7.04
N LEU A 376 30.18 -6.08 8.12
CA LEU A 376 31.30 -5.81 9.03
C LEU A 376 32.65 -5.92 8.33
N SER A 377 32.85 -6.97 7.52
CA SER A 377 34.07 -7.15 6.71
C SER A 377 34.30 -6.02 5.70
N LYS A 378 33.25 -5.29 5.34
CA LYS A 378 33.28 -4.14 4.41
C LYS A 378 33.24 -2.79 5.13
N GLY A 379 33.49 -2.77 6.45
CA GLY A 379 33.64 -1.53 7.22
C GLY A 379 32.33 -0.92 7.71
N ALA A 380 31.25 -1.70 7.83
CA ALA A 380 30.06 -1.27 8.56
C ALA A 380 30.40 -1.06 10.05
N ILE A 381 29.93 0.04 10.63
CA ILE A 381 30.19 0.42 12.02
C ILE A 381 28.92 0.16 12.85
N SER A 382 29.11 -0.39 14.04
CA SER A 382 28.04 -0.50 15.05
C SER A 382 27.81 0.87 15.68
N THR A 383 26.69 1.52 15.37
CA THR A 383 26.29 2.82 15.94
C THR A 383 24.86 2.75 16.44
N LYS A 384 24.49 3.58 17.41
CA LYS A 384 23.09 3.70 17.86
C LYS A 384 22.22 4.38 16.79
N ASN A 385 21.00 3.87 16.63
CA ASN A 385 19.92 4.50 15.86
C ASN A 385 19.21 5.58 16.72
N LYS A 386 18.13 6.21 16.21
CA LYS A 386 17.38 7.25 16.93
C LYS A 386 16.65 6.73 18.17
N ASP A 387 16.37 5.44 18.24
CA ASP A 387 15.81 4.78 19.42
C ASP A 387 16.89 4.41 20.45
N GLY A 388 18.17 4.75 20.18
CA GLY A 388 19.30 4.41 21.04
C GLY A 388 19.77 2.97 20.90
N LEU A 389 19.22 2.20 19.95
CA LEU A 389 19.51 0.79 19.75
C LEU A 389 20.69 0.61 18.81
N THR A 390 21.59 -0.30 19.16
CA THR A 390 22.65 -0.78 18.27
C THR A 390 22.16 -1.96 17.42
N PRO A 391 22.89 -2.36 16.36
CA PRO A 391 22.58 -3.58 15.62
C PRO A 391 22.55 -4.84 16.51
N LEU A 392 23.45 -4.92 17.50
CA LEU A 392 23.45 -6.02 18.47
C LEU A 392 22.15 -6.06 19.29
N MET A 393 21.69 -4.90 19.80
CA MET A 393 20.41 -4.81 20.51
C MET A 393 19.22 -5.18 19.61
N ASN A 394 19.23 -4.78 18.33
CA ASN A 394 18.18 -5.19 17.38
C ASN A 394 18.15 -6.72 17.18
N ALA A 395 19.31 -7.38 17.09
CA ALA A 395 19.37 -8.84 17.01
C ALA A 395 18.82 -9.52 18.28
N ALA A 396 19.04 -8.94 19.45
CA ALA A 396 18.51 -9.44 20.73
C ALA A 396 17.00 -9.26 20.86
N ILE A 397 16.46 -8.14 20.36
CA ILE A 397 15.02 -7.85 20.36
C ILE A 397 14.26 -8.73 19.35
N GLN A 398 14.85 -9.11 18.21
CA GLN A 398 14.23 -9.95 17.17
C GLN A 398 14.69 -11.43 17.23
N PRO A 399 14.76 -11.98 18.45
CA PRO A 399 15.69 -13.00 18.96
C PRO A 399 16.49 -13.81 17.91
N HIS A 400 17.63 -13.26 17.47
CA HIS A 400 18.61 -13.91 16.58
C HIS A 400 19.89 -14.31 17.34
N PRO A 401 19.87 -15.42 18.12
CA PRO A 401 20.96 -15.79 19.03
C PRO A 401 22.31 -15.99 18.32
N ALA A 402 22.30 -16.52 17.09
CA ALA A 402 23.53 -16.72 16.32
C ALA A 402 24.24 -15.39 15.97
N ILE A 403 23.48 -14.31 15.75
CA ILE A 403 24.03 -12.97 15.52
C ILE A 403 24.55 -12.38 16.83
N VAL A 404 23.78 -12.51 17.91
CA VAL A 404 24.21 -12.06 19.25
C VAL A 404 25.52 -12.74 19.65
N GLU A 405 25.62 -14.07 19.49
CA GLU A 405 26.86 -14.80 19.76
C GLU A 405 28.03 -14.38 18.87
N TYR A 406 27.79 -14.12 17.59
CA TYR A 406 28.84 -13.69 16.68
C TYR A 406 29.37 -12.29 17.05
N LEU A 407 28.47 -11.33 17.26
CA LEU A 407 28.83 -9.94 17.57
C LEU A 407 29.49 -9.78 18.95
N THR A 408 29.10 -10.60 19.93
CA THR A 408 29.69 -10.59 21.28
C THR A 408 31.08 -11.25 21.33
N LYS A 409 31.34 -12.29 20.51
CA LYS A 409 32.63 -12.99 20.48
C LYS A 409 33.74 -12.19 19.81
N GLU A 410 33.40 -11.46 18.75
CA GLU A 410 34.39 -10.76 17.91
C GLU A 410 34.70 -9.33 18.42
N HIS A 411 34.29 -8.99 19.65
CA HIS A 411 34.54 -7.70 20.32
C HIS A 411 34.11 -6.47 19.49
N TYR A 412 33.05 -6.59 18.70
CA TYR A 412 32.47 -5.45 17.96
C TYR A 412 31.72 -4.45 18.86
N SER A 413 31.50 -4.81 20.12
CA SER A 413 30.70 -4.08 21.11
C SER A 413 31.41 -4.05 22.47
N GLU A 414 31.06 -3.06 23.29
CA GLU A 414 31.53 -2.97 24.67
C GLU A 414 31.01 -4.15 25.51
N VAL A 415 31.75 -4.55 26.55
CA VAL A 415 31.41 -5.73 27.37
C VAL A 415 30.03 -5.55 28.04
N GLU A 416 29.73 -4.35 28.51
CA GLU A 416 28.43 -4.02 29.09
C GLU A 416 27.30 -4.17 28.07
N GLU A 417 27.48 -3.68 26.85
CA GLU A 417 26.51 -3.84 25.77
C GLU A 417 26.28 -5.32 25.42
N CYS A 418 27.36 -6.12 25.42
CA CYS A 418 27.27 -7.57 25.20
C CYS A 418 26.40 -8.26 26.26
N ILE A 419 26.55 -7.84 27.53
CA ILE A 419 25.76 -8.36 28.65
C ILE A 419 24.30 -7.96 28.48
N GLU A 420 24.03 -6.68 28.25
CA GLU A 420 22.68 -6.15 28.05
C GLU A 420 21.98 -6.80 26.85
N ALA A 421 22.71 -7.12 25.78
CA ALA A 421 22.17 -7.85 24.64
C ALA A 421 21.72 -9.27 25.01
N TYR A 422 22.46 -9.98 25.87
CA TYR A 422 22.03 -11.29 26.38
C TYR A 422 20.82 -11.18 27.32
N GLU A 423 20.75 -10.14 28.16
CA GLU A 423 19.58 -9.87 29.00
C GLU A 423 18.34 -9.55 28.15
N LEU A 424 18.48 -8.70 27.13
CA LEU A 424 17.42 -8.43 26.16
C LEU A 424 17.00 -9.68 25.39
N LEU A 425 17.95 -10.49 24.92
CA LEU A 425 17.67 -11.75 24.22
C LEU A 425 16.87 -12.70 25.10
N ALA A 426 17.26 -12.84 26.37
CA ALA A 426 16.50 -13.60 27.35
C ALA A 426 15.09 -13.04 27.52
N SER A 427 14.96 -11.71 27.64
CA SER A 427 13.68 -11.04 27.82
C SER A 427 12.67 -11.36 26.72
N THR A 428 13.15 -11.57 25.50
CA THR A 428 12.29 -11.78 24.34
C THR A 428 11.67 -13.18 24.32
N TYR A 429 12.39 -14.22 24.80
CA TYR A 429 11.88 -15.60 24.82
C TYR A 429 10.64 -15.78 25.71
N CYS A 430 10.45 -14.93 26.71
CA CYS A 430 9.24 -14.89 27.53
C CYS A 430 8.14 -13.95 26.98
N ASN A 431 8.48 -12.90 26.23
CA ASN A 431 7.53 -11.83 25.90
C ASN A 431 6.95 -11.84 24.47
N ASP A 432 7.55 -12.54 23.50
CA ASP A 432 7.10 -12.48 22.09
C ASP A 432 6.40 -13.77 21.63
N GLY A 433 5.62 -14.40 22.54
CA GLY A 433 4.73 -15.52 22.22
C GLY A 433 5.34 -16.91 22.19
N THR A 434 6.63 -17.04 22.49
CA THR A 434 7.29 -18.35 22.64
C THR A 434 7.28 -18.92 24.05
N ASP A 435 6.93 -18.10 25.06
CA ASP A 435 7.03 -18.34 26.52
C ASP A 435 7.98 -19.50 26.90
N ASN A 436 9.27 -19.32 26.59
CA ASN A 436 10.28 -20.35 26.76
C ASN A 436 11.16 -20.04 27.98
N SER A 437 10.66 -20.43 29.16
CA SER A 437 11.30 -20.16 30.45
C SER A 437 12.72 -20.73 30.57
N GLU A 438 12.98 -21.91 30.00
CA GLU A 438 14.33 -22.51 30.05
C GLU A 438 15.34 -21.71 29.24
N LYS A 439 14.98 -21.24 28.02
CA LYS A 439 15.86 -20.36 27.24
C LYS A 439 16.04 -18.99 27.88
N THR A 440 14.97 -18.43 28.45
CA THR A 440 15.06 -17.19 29.22
C THR A 440 16.07 -17.36 30.36
N TYR A 441 15.94 -18.42 31.14
CA TYR A 441 16.85 -18.71 32.25
C TYR A 441 18.30 -18.93 31.78
N GLU A 442 18.50 -19.68 30.68
CA GLU A 442 19.82 -19.94 30.09
C GLU A 442 20.55 -18.63 29.75
N TYR A 443 19.90 -17.73 29.02
CA TYR A 443 20.53 -16.46 28.61
C TYR A 443 20.66 -15.46 29.76
N LEU A 444 19.72 -15.41 30.72
CA LEU A 444 19.87 -14.61 31.94
C LEU A 444 21.07 -15.07 32.75
N THR A 445 21.22 -16.38 32.94
CA THR A 445 22.33 -16.96 33.70
C THR A 445 23.66 -16.70 32.99
N LYS A 446 23.69 -16.81 31.66
CA LYS A 446 24.86 -16.44 30.86
C LYS A 446 25.24 -14.97 31.05
N ALA A 447 24.27 -14.05 30.97
CA ALA A 447 24.52 -12.63 31.21
C ALA A 447 25.03 -12.37 32.65
N MET A 448 24.47 -13.03 33.66
CA MET A 448 24.95 -12.90 35.04
C MET A 448 26.39 -13.41 35.20
N HIS A 449 26.73 -14.56 34.61
CA HIS A 449 28.11 -15.03 34.62
C HIS A 449 29.07 -14.04 33.94
N MET A 450 28.64 -13.36 32.87
CA MET A 450 29.43 -12.31 32.24
C MET A 450 29.62 -11.09 33.14
N ARG A 451 28.59 -10.67 33.90
CA ARG A 451 28.70 -9.55 34.87
C ARG A 451 29.73 -9.81 35.97
N TYR A 452 29.82 -11.06 36.42
CA TYR A 452 30.70 -11.50 37.50
C TYR A 452 31.92 -12.29 37.01
N ALA A 453 32.28 -12.15 35.73
CA ALA A 453 33.43 -12.85 35.15
C ALA A 453 34.75 -12.46 35.84
N ASP A 454 34.87 -11.19 36.28
CA ASP A 454 35.88 -10.71 37.21
C ASP A 454 35.22 -10.34 38.55
N PRO A 455 35.29 -11.21 39.57
CA PRO A 455 34.71 -10.93 40.88
C PRO A 455 35.29 -9.72 41.60
N SER A 456 36.49 -9.26 41.21
CA SER A 456 37.13 -8.08 41.81
C SER A 456 36.62 -6.76 41.25
N ALA A 457 35.98 -6.80 40.08
CA ALA A 457 35.43 -5.65 39.39
C ALA A 457 34.14 -6.04 38.60
N PRO A 458 33.05 -6.40 39.29
CA PRO A 458 31.81 -6.81 38.63
C PRO A 458 31.15 -5.66 37.87
N ILE A 459 30.55 -5.97 36.72
CA ILE A 459 29.78 -5.02 35.91
C ILE A 459 28.34 -4.99 36.44
N LEU A 460 28.09 -4.07 37.38
CA LEU A 460 26.80 -3.92 38.03
C LEU A 460 25.75 -3.35 37.07
N LYS A 461 24.48 -3.68 37.31
CA LYS A 461 23.34 -3.12 36.56
C LYS A 461 23.21 -1.63 36.87
N SER A 462 22.90 -0.82 35.86
CA SER A 462 22.51 0.58 36.05
C SER A 462 21.27 0.69 36.96
N VAL A 463 21.12 1.82 37.67
CA VAL A 463 20.09 2.11 38.71
C VAL A 463 18.88 1.19 38.67
N CYS A 464 18.72 0.36 39.71
CA CYS A 464 17.53 -0.46 39.89
C CYS A 464 16.27 0.41 39.85
N LEU A 465 15.32 0.08 38.99
CA LEU A 465 14.00 0.68 39.00
C LEU A 465 13.41 0.50 40.41
N LEU A 466 12.81 1.57 40.96
CA LEU A 466 12.01 1.45 42.18
C LEU A 466 10.90 0.40 41.95
N PRO A 467 10.44 -0.32 42.99
CA PRO A 467 9.42 -1.35 42.82
C PRO A 467 8.19 -0.81 42.08
N ILE A 468 7.92 -1.36 40.90
CA ILE A 468 6.79 -0.95 40.05
C ILE A 468 5.58 -1.81 40.43
N GLU A 469 4.49 -1.16 40.86
CA GLU A 469 3.24 -1.82 41.23
C GLU A 469 2.69 -2.70 40.10
N ALA A 470 2.72 -2.21 38.86
CA ALA A 470 2.29 -2.96 37.69
C ALA A 470 3.11 -4.24 37.44
N TYR A 471 4.32 -4.33 37.99
CA TYR A 471 5.17 -5.51 37.93
C TYR A 471 5.10 -6.34 39.21
N GLY A 472 4.07 -6.15 40.03
CA GLY A 472 3.88 -6.86 41.30
C GLY A 472 5.00 -6.62 42.32
N HIS A 473 5.67 -5.47 42.23
CA HIS A 473 6.85 -5.12 43.04
C HIS A 473 8.01 -6.11 42.90
N HIS A 474 8.06 -6.86 41.81
CA HIS A 474 9.22 -7.68 41.49
C HIS A 474 10.46 -6.79 41.32
N MET A 475 11.59 -7.27 41.83
CA MET A 475 12.88 -6.61 41.73
C MET A 475 13.77 -7.39 40.79
N GLU A 476 14.58 -6.66 40.02
CA GLU A 476 15.50 -7.27 39.07
C GLU A 476 16.56 -8.13 39.78
N CYS A 477 16.81 -9.34 39.28
CA CYS A 477 17.84 -10.22 39.83
C CYS A 477 19.22 -9.55 39.80
N GLN A 478 19.94 -9.58 40.92
CA GLN A 478 21.27 -8.95 41.02
C GLN A 478 22.40 -9.97 40.95
N THR A 479 22.12 -11.22 41.33
CA THR A 479 23.10 -12.31 41.43
C THR A 479 22.66 -13.55 40.66
N VAL A 480 23.59 -14.49 40.45
CA VAL A 480 23.26 -15.81 39.87
C VAL A 480 22.32 -16.58 40.81
N GLU A 481 22.45 -16.42 42.12
CA GLU A 481 21.56 -17.03 43.10
C GLU A 481 20.13 -16.51 42.97
N ASP A 482 19.95 -15.23 42.64
CA ASP A 482 18.61 -14.67 42.41
C ASP A 482 17.95 -15.25 41.15
N THR A 483 18.72 -15.45 40.07
CA THR A 483 18.18 -16.09 38.86
C THR A 483 17.77 -17.54 39.13
N VAL A 484 18.52 -18.27 39.96
CA VAL A 484 18.18 -19.64 40.39
C VAL A 484 16.84 -19.68 41.15
N LYS A 485 16.59 -18.71 42.04
CA LYS A 485 15.34 -18.65 42.83
C LYS A 485 14.10 -18.49 41.94
N ILE A 486 14.21 -17.75 40.83
CA ILE A 486 13.08 -17.47 39.95
C ILE A 486 12.92 -18.49 38.81
N ARG A 487 13.89 -19.39 38.58
CA ARG A 487 13.91 -20.35 37.45
C ARG A 487 12.59 -21.07 37.21
N HIS A 488 11.97 -21.58 38.27
CA HIS A 488 10.72 -22.36 38.19
C HIS A 488 9.47 -21.52 38.47
N ASN A 489 9.62 -20.21 38.66
CA ASN A 489 8.52 -19.27 38.84
C ASN A 489 8.32 -18.47 37.54
N VAL A 490 7.38 -18.94 36.72
CA VAL A 490 7.08 -18.35 35.41
C VAL A 490 6.66 -16.88 35.53
N ASP A 491 5.84 -16.53 36.52
CA ASP A 491 5.42 -15.14 36.74
C ASP A 491 6.58 -14.24 37.13
N ALA A 492 7.47 -14.72 38.01
CA ALA A 492 8.67 -13.98 38.37
C ALA A 492 9.59 -13.75 37.16
N LEU A 493 9.78 -14.75 36.31
CA LEU A 493 10.51 -14.60 35.04
C LEU A 493 9.84 -13.58 34.13
N ARG A 494 8.51 -13.64 33.98
CA ARG A 494 7.75 -12.67 33.16
C ARG A 494 7.97 -11.24 33.66
N MET A 495 7.94 -11.00 34.97
CA MET A 495 8.19 -9.66 35.52
C MET A 495 9.66 -9.24 35.39
N GLU A 496 10.62 -10.13 35.68
CA GLU A 496 12.06 -9.92 35.44
C GLU A 496 12.32 -9.45 34.01
N THR A 497 11.69 -10.09 33.02
CA THR A 497 11.88 -9.73 31.61
C THR A 497 11.33 -8.35 31.25
N LEU A 498 10.24 -7.88 31.89
CA LEU A 498 9.73 -6.52 31.67
C LEU A 498 10.64 -5.47 32.31
N ILE A 499 11.14 -5.75 33.52
CA ILE A 499 12.07 -4.87 34.25
C ILE A 499 13.37 -4.70 33.46
N ILE A 500 13.92 -5.79 32.92
CA ILE A 500 15.12 -5.77 32.06
C ILE A 500 14.89 -4.87 30.83
N ARG A 501 13.75 -5.02 30.16
CA ARG A 501 13.44 -4.23 28.97
C ARG A 501 13.27 -2.76 29.32
N GLU A 502 12.66 -2.45 30.45
CA GLU A 502 12.49 -1.05 30.88
C GLU A 502 13.82 -0.41 31.24
N ARG A 503 14.72 -1.12 31.93
CA ARG A 503 16.06 -0.64 32.25
C ARG A 503 16.89 -0.36 30.99
N ILE A 504 16.91 -1.30 30.04
CA ILE A 504 17.81 -1.22 28.87
C ILE A 504 17.23 -0.34 27.76
N LEU A 505 15.94 -0.46 27.45
CA LEU A 505 15.29 0.27 26.36
C LEU A 505 14.78 1.65 26.78
N GLY A 506 14.55 1.86 28.08
CA GLY A 506 13.98 3.08 28.63
C GLY A 506 12.46 3.18 28.48
N GLU A 507 11.83 4.00 29.33
CA GLU A 507 10.38 4.16 29.42
C GLU A 507 9.74 4.68 28.12
N MET A 508 10.48 5.41 27.28
CA MET A 508 9.95 5.97 26.05
C MET A 508 9.96 4.98 24.86
N SER A 509 10.51 3.78 25.06
CA SER A 509 10.63 2.78 23.99
C SER A 509 9.27 2.21 23.56
N GLY A 510 8.96 2.33 22.26
CA GLY A 510 7.77 1.70 21.68
C GLY A 510 7.77 0.17 21.82
N THR A 511 8.96 -0.43 21.77
CA THR A 511 9.17 -1.89 21.91
C THR A 511 8.90 -2.37 23.34
N LEU A 512 9.27 -1.58 24.36
CA LEU A 512 8.89 -1.84 25.76
C LEU A 512 7.38 -1.82 25.92
N HIS A 513 6.72 -0.74 25.48
CA HIS A 513 5.28 -0.59 25.62
C HIS A 513 4.50 -1.70 24.90
N TYR A 514 5.00 -2.20 23.77
CA TYR A 514 4.43 -3.38 23.11
C TYR A 514 4.48 -4.62 24.01
N SER A 515 5.64 -4.93 24.61
CA SER A 515 5.80 -6.09 25.48
C SER A 515 4.95 -6.00 26.75
N ILE A 516 4.83 -4.83 27.37
CA ILE A 516 3.95 -4.62 28.53
C ILE A 516 2.48 -4.88 28.14
N ARG A 517 2.02 -4.32 27.01
CA ARG A 517 0.65 -4.56 26.50
C ARG A 517 0.40 -6.02 26.19
N TYR A 518 1.35 -6.67 25.54
CA TYR A 518 1.29 -8.09 25.23
C TYR A 518 1.14 -8.93 26.51
N ARG A 519 1.95 -8.64 27.55
CA ARG A 519 1.85 -9.33 28.83
C ARG A 519 0.48 -9.11 29.49
N GLY A 520 -0.04 -7.88 29.47
CA GLY A 520 -1.38 -7.59 29.97
C GLY A 520 -2.45 -8.40 29.23
N ALA A 521 -2.34 -8.53 27.91
CA ALA A 521 -3.24 -9.37 27.13
C ALA A 521 -3.12 -10.86 27.50
N ALA A 522 -1.92 -11.38 27.72
CA ALA A 522 -1.70 -12.76 28.17
C ALA A 522 -2.35 -13.01 29.54
N TYR A 523 -2.19 -12.10 30.51
CA TYR A 523 -2.84 -12.20 31.82
C TYR A 523 -4.36 -12.08 31.74
N ALA A 524 -4.90 -11.26 30.84
CA ALA A 524 -6.34 -11.20 30.61
C ALA A 524 -6.89 -12.54 30.09
N VAL A 525 -6.17 -13.23 29.20
CA VAL A 525 -6.53 -14.59 28.73
C VAL A 525 -6.49 -15.61 29.89
N GLU A 526 -5.56 -15.46 30.82
CA GLU A 526 -5.47 -16.23 32.06
C GLU A 526 -6.52 -15.82 33.12
N LYS A 527 -7.44 -14.89 32.80
CA LYS A 527 -8.47 -14.34 33.71
C LYS A 527 -7.93 -13.53 34.90
N ARG A 528 -6.72 -12.98 34.76
CA ARG A 528 -6.04 -12.13 35.76
C ARG A 528 -6.22 -10.66 35.38
N TYR A 529 -7.46 -10.19 35.43
CA TYR A 529 -7.84 -8.89 34.86
C TYR A 529 -7.23 -7.69 35.56
N GLU A 530 -7.10 -7.72 36.89
CA GLU A 530 -6.50 -6.63 37.67
C GLU A 530 -5.03 -6.38 37.25
N GLN A 531 -4.23 -7.45 37.18
CA GLN A 531 -2.84 -7.37 36.73
C GLN A 531 -2.72 -6.97 35.25
N ALA A 532 -3.65 -7.42 34.41
CA ALA A 532 -3.73 -6.97 33.02
C ALA A 532 -3.97 -5.46 32.93
N LEU A 533 -4.89 -4.93 33.75
CA LEU A 533 -5.23 -3.51 33.80
C LEU A 533 -4.04 -2.66 34.27
N LEU A 534 -3.35 -3.08 35.35
CA LEU A 534 -2.16 -2.40 35.86
C LEU A 534 -1.04 -2.32 34.82
N LEU A 535 -0.79 -3.41 34.08
CA LEU A 535 0.19 -3.41 32.99
C LEU A 535 -0.23 -2.47 31.85
N TRP A 536 -1.50 -2.49 31.44
CA TRP A 536 -1.99 -1.59 30.40
C TRP A 536 -1.92 -0.12 30.83
N LEU A 537 -2.21 0.18 32.09
CA LEU A 537 -2.01 1.50 32.70
C LEU A 537 -0.55 1.94 32.62
N ARG A 538 0.40 1.08 33.01
CA ARG A 538 1.84 1.37 32.90
C ARG A 538 2.27 1.65 31.46
N ALA A 539 1.70 0.93 30.49
CA ALA A 539 2.00 1.13 29.07
C ALA A 539 1.40 2.41 28.45
N CYS A 540 0.54 3.14 29.16
CA CYS A 540 -0.15 4.36 28.70
C CYS A 540 0.55 5.67 29.11
N SER A 541 1.89 5.67 29.22
CA SER A 541 2.74 6.78 29.69
C SER A 541 2.18 8.23 29.52
N PRO A 542 2.34 9.12 30.52
CA PRO A 542 1.66 10.42 30.67
C PRO A 542 1.79 11.44 29.52
N SER A 543 2.64 11.22 28.52
CA SER A 543 2.75 12.08 27.33
C SER A 543 1.70 11.80 26.25
N GLN A 544 0.90 10.73 26.36
CA GLN A 544 -0.14 10.38 25.38
C GLN A 544 -1.52 10.77 25.90
N THR A 545 -2.14 11.78 25.28
CA THR A 545 -3.50 12.26 25.62
C THR A 545 -4.61 11.35 25.10
N ARG A 546 -4.29 10.38 24.22
CA ARG A 546 -5.19 9.34 23.72
C ARG A 546 -4.38 8.11 23.34
N SER A 547 -4.71 6.96 23.93
CA SER A 547 -4.19 5.66 23.54
C SER A 547 -5.28 4.90 22.78
N GLU A 548 -5.10 4.67 21.49
CA GLU A 548 -5.98 3.76 20.73
C GLU A 548 -5.38 2.35 20.79
N PHE A 549 -6.15 1.36 21.25
CA PHE A 549 -5.67 -0.01 21.40
C PHE A 549 -6.26 -0.86 20.28
N HIS A 550 -5.37 -1.55 19.57
CA HIS A 550 -5.75 -2.52 18.55
C HIS A 550 -5.35 -3.91 19.04
N LEU A 551 -6.31 -4.64 19.63
CA LEU A 551 -6.14 -6.06 19.94
C LEU A 551 -6.45 -6.85 18.67
N ARG A 552 -5.41 -7.40 18.05
CA ARG A 552 -5.54 -8.28 16.89
C ARG A 552 -5.60 -9.72 17.38
N ALA A 553 -6.80 -10.23 17.64
CA ALA A 553 -7.00 -11.67 17.82
C ALA A 553 -6.94 -12.33 16.44
N THR A 554 -5.90 -13.13 16.18
CA THR A 554 -5.85 -13.99 14.99
C THR A 554 -6.26 -15.40 15.40
N ASP A 555 -7.53 -15.74 15.18
CA ASP A 555 -7.96 -17.13 15.11
C ASP A 555 -7.59 -17.68 13.71
N LYS A 556 -7.02 -18.89 13.66
CA LYS A 556 -6.52 -19.48 12.40
C LYS A 556 -7.63 -19.86 11.42
N ASN A 557 -8.91 -19.83 11.85
CA ASN A 557 -10.01 -20.40 11.08
C ASN A 557 -11.19 -19.44 10.78
N THR A 558 -11.11 -18.15 11.11
CA THR A 558 -12.20 -17.20 10.79
C THR A 558 -11.68 -15.86 10.28
N ASP A 559 -12.37 -15.32 9.28
CA ASP A 559 -12.08 -14.01 8.69
C ASP A 559 -12.02 -12.91 9.75
N ARG A 560 -10.92 -12.15 9.69
CA ARG A 560 -10.52 -10.95 10.46
C ARG A 560 -11.61 -10.30 11.33
N GLY A 561 -11.60 -10.64 12.63
CA GLY A 561 -12.11 -9.76 13.68
C GLY A 561 -10.99 -8.88 14.26
N GLN A 562 -11.00 -7.57 14.03
CA GLN A 562 -10.21 -6.63 14.83
C GLN A 562 -11.04 -6.21 16.04
N LEU A 563 -10.62 -6.58 17.24
CA LEU A 563 -11.18 -6.03 18.46
C LEU A 563 -10.46 -4.71 18.74
N ARG A 564 -11.12 -3.59 18.41
CA ARG A 564 -10.63 -2.25 18.74
C ARG A 564 -11.15 -1.90 20.12
N LEU A 565 -10.29 -1.97 21.13
CA LEU A 565 -10.60 -1.47 22.46
C LEU A 565 -9.99 -0.08 22.55
N THR A 566 -10.81 0.96 22.59
CA THR A 566 -10.31 2.32 22.83
C THR A 566 -10.51 2.61 24.31
N PHE A 567 -9.43 2.58 25.10
CA PHE A 567 -9.50 3.04 26.48
C PHE A 567 -9.09 4.52 26.51
N ASP A 568 -10.04 5.39 26.82
CA ASP A 568 -9.70 6.75 27.25
C ASP A 568 -9.15 6.65 28.69
N ARG A 569 -8.18 7.51 29.06
CA ARG A 569 -7.67 7.58 30.44
C ARG A 569 -8.83 7.77 31.43
N ASN A 570 -9.82 8.57 31.04
CA ASN A 570 -11.06 8.77 31.80
C ASN A 570 -11.85 7.47 32.04
N PHE A 571 -11.86 6.55 31.06
CA PHE A 571 -12.58 5.28 31.17
C PHE A 571 -11.83 4.28 32.07
N ILE A 572 -10.49 4.33 32.11
CA ILE A 572 -9.72 3.49 33.03
C ILE A 572 -9.79 4.03 34.46
N ASP A 573 -9.77 5.36 34.64
CA ASP A 573 -9.94 6.00 35.95
C ASP A 573 -11.35 5.72 36.54
N GLU A 574 -12.39 5.62 35.71
CA GLU A 574 -13.76 5.20 36.14
C GLU A 574 -13.84 3.73 36.58
N ILE A 575 -13.06 2.84 35.96
CA ILE A 575 -12.99 1.42 36.32
C ILE A 575 -12.18 1.22 37.61
N ALA A 576 -11.08 1.96 37.79
CA ALA A 576 -10.29 1.89 39.02
C ALA A 576 -11.03 2.41 40.27
N MET A 577 -12.16 3.12 40.10
CA MET A 577 -13.00 3.61 41.19
C MET A 577 -14.17 2.68 41.57
N ASN A 578 -14.43 1.61 40.82
CA ASN A 578 -15.49 0.65 41.15
C ASN A 578 -14.91 -0.77 41.15
N ASP A 579 -14.79 -1.35 42.35
CA ASP A 579 -14.26 -2.70 42.65
C ASP A 579 -14.63 -3.80 41.63
#